data_AF-A0A365YJU9-F1
#
_entry.id   AF-A0A365YJU9-F1
#
_cell.length_a   1.000
_cell.length_b   1.000
_cell.length_c   1.000
_cell.angle_alpha   90.00
_cell.angle_beta   90.00
_cell.angle_gamma   90.00
#
_symmetry.space_group_name_H-M   'P 1'
#
loop_
_entity.id
_entity.type
_entity.pdbx_description
1 polymer ?
#
loop_
_entity_poly.entity_id
_entity_poly.type
_entity_poly.pdbx_seq_one_letter_code
_entity_poly.pdbx_strand_id
1 'polypeptide(L)'
;MLQVTHEIDYKIQLVTTIEQSEDPVAPAHSQASFRTRLQNFGRPPRVMGLDLARGLAILGMVVAHLDMPEEVDLFAPGTWGALANGRSSLLFALLAGISISLMTRGRSRPSAAELPHIRLAMLGRGAFIFAIGLVLELLNTPIAVILTIYGVLYVAAIPFLRWSAGKLLVLSVICAVLGPATLAVLKTVLLEPSAPGVMLTFFGIYSAAAWLALIFAGMAIGQFRLASAATAGKLLAAGMVLAFIGYGAALIPAPGSVTPFLEESFDGEELIGDSSMPMPEYVPAEKLDLGGMYCEGEPGSYVSCVPPEEVPERQSMDEPGLSSDQWPDSSSYDASYFSGIGWAELAQTISPEEIGASAWLAFFSAEPHSGATAEIIGSGGFALIVLGLCLLVAAPLRWIALPVAAMGSMPLTAYCAHLVSYFIAAGPGGMLMSDTALPLTVMALLIGSTLWAIFLGRGPLERLAGLSARAMAGAPNPVQTGNRTTE
;
A
#
# COMPACT_ATOMS: atom_id res chain seq x y z
N MET A 1 2.82 -74.62 20.62
CA MET A 1 3.49 -74.66 19.30
C MET A 1 2.61 -74.15 18.13
N LEU A 2 1.34 -73.78 18.35
CA LEU A 2 0.42 -73.25 17.32
C LEU A 2 0.15 -71.73 17.42
N GLN A 3 0.75 -71.03 18.39
CA GLN A 3 0.58 -69.58 18.56
C GLN A 3 1.79 -68.76 18.07
N VAL A 4 2.96 -69.39 17.90
CA VAL A 4 4.18 -68.72 17.43
C VAL A 4 4.22 -68.63 15.90
N THR A 5 3.54 -69.52 15.18
CA THR A 5 3.47 -69.52 13.71
C THR A 5 2.60 -68.39 13.16
N HIS A 6 1.55 -67.98 13.88
CA HIS A 6 0.64 -66.92 13.42
C HIS A 6 1.21 -65.50 13.56
N GLU A 7 2.16 -65.31 14.48
CA GLU A 7 2.82 -64.01 14.72
C GLU A 7 4.00 -63.77 13.77
N ILE A 8 4.61 -64.84 13.26
CA ILE A 8 5.66 -64.79 12.24
C ILE A 8 5.05 -64.49 10.86
N ASP A 9 3.92 -65.10 10.50
CA ASP A 9 3.25 -64.80 9.22
C ASP A 9 2.73 -63.35 9.14
N TYR A 10 2.23 -62.79 10.25
CA TYR A 10 1.78 -61.39 10.28
C TYR A 10 2.95 -60.41 10.18
N LYS A 11 4.11 -60.73 10.78
CA LYS A 11 5.32 -59.91 10.65
C LYS A 11 5.96 -60.01 9.26
N ILE A 12 5.90 -61.16 8.60
CA ILE A 12 6.41 -61.33 7.23
C ILE A 12 5.51 -60.60 6.21
N GLN A 13 4.18 -60.60 6.41
CA GLN A 13 3.25 -59.80 5.59
C GLN A 13 3.43 -58.28 5.81
N LEU A 14 3.72 -57.82 7.04
CA LEU A 14 4.00 -56.41 7.26
C LEU A 14 5.33 -55.95 6.64
N VAL A 15 6.38 -56.78 6.68
CA VAL A 15 7.68 -56.44 6.08
C VAL A 15 7.61 -56.44 4.54
N THR A 16 6.86 -57.36 3.94
CA THR A 16 6.66 -57.38 2.47
C THR A 16 5.71 -56.28 1.96
N THR A 17 4.81 -55.75 2.79
CA THR A 17 3.97 -54.60 2.41
C THR A 17 4.72 -53.27 2.53
N ILE A 18 5.76 -53.19 3.38
CA ILE A 18 6.61 -52.00 3.54
C ILE A 18 7.65 -51.89 2.41
N GLU A 19 8.11 -53.00 1.83
CA GLU A 19 9.00 -53.00 0.65
C GLU A 19 8.30 -52.66 -0.67
N GLN A 20 6.96 -52.54 -0.71
CA GLN A 20 6.21 -52.12 -1.91
C GLN A 20 5.65 -50.68 -1.83
N SER A 21 5.91 -49.94 -0.75
CA SER A 21 5.66 -48.49 -0.67
C SER A 21 6.96 -47.68 -0.62
N GLU A 22 7.96 -48.10 -1.38
CA GLU A 22 8.91 -47.12 -1.91
C GLU A 22 8.13 -46.21 -2.87
N ASP A 23 7.48 -45.19 -2.31
CA ASP A 23 7.18 -43.98 -3.06
C ASP A 23 8.46 -43.63 -3.81
N PRO A 24 8.45 -43.54 -5.15
CA PRO A 24 9.66 -43.25 -5.89
C PRO A 24 10.21 -41.96 -5.32
N VAL A 25 11.40 -42.07 -4.72
CA VAL A 25 12.26 -40.95 -4.31
C VAL A 25 12.08 -39.88 -5.37
N ALA A 26 11.44 -38.77 -4.99
CA ALA A 26 11.11 -37.69 -5.91
C ALA A 26 12.34 -37.41 -6.76
N PRO A 27 12.27 -37.56 -8.10
CA PRO A 27 13.46 -37.45 -8.91
C PRO A 27 14.02 -36.04 -8.71
N ALA A 28 15.34 -36.00 -8.45
CA ALA A 28 16.16 -34.81 -8.41
C ALA A 28 15.71 -33.82 -9.49
N HIS A 29 15.43 -32.58 -9.09
CA HIS A 29 15.05 -31.42 -9.91
C HIS A 29 15.03 -31.69 -11.42
N SER A 30 13.94 -32.33 -11.89
CA SER A 30 13.64 -32.44 -13.31
C SER A 30 13.63 -31.02 -13.87
N GLN A 31 14.61 -30.72 -14.73
CA GLN A 31 14.57 -29.52 -15.56
C GLN A 31 13.38 -29.67 -16.49
N ALA A 32 12.19 -29.30 -16.00
CA ALA A 32 10.98 -29.34 -16.80
C ALA A 32 11.24 -28.58 -18.09
N SER A 33 11.11 -29.29 -19.22
CA SER A 33 11.27 -28.74 -20.56
C SER A 33 10.48 -27.44 -20.68
N PHE A 34 11.01 -26.47 -21.44
CA PHE A 34 10.35 -25.20 -21.75
C PHE A 34 8.85 -25.38 -22.08
N ARG A 35 8.51 -26.40 -22.87
CA ARG A 35 7.13 -26.72 -23.25
C ARG A 35 6.29 -27.16 -22.04
N THR A 36 6.84 -27.94 -21.14
CA THR A 36 6.17 -28.41 -19.92
C THR A 36 5.91 -27.26 -18.94
N ARG A 37 6.87 -26.32 -18.80
CA ARG A 37 6.69 -25.13 -17.95
C ARG A 37 5.60 -24.21 -18.50
N LEU A 38 5.61 -23.95 -19.81
CA LEU A 38 4.59 -23.14 -20.46
C LEU A 38 3.20 -23.80 -20.38
N GLN A 39 3.11 -25.12 -20.59
CA GLN A 39 1.84 -25.86 -20.51
C GLN A 39 1.28 -25.96 -19.08
N ASN A 40 2.16 -25.95 -18.07
CA ASN A 40 1.76 -25.99 -16.67
C ASN A 40 1.58 -24.60 -16.06
N PHE A 41 1.96 -23.53 -16.77
CA PHE A 41 1.75 -22.17 -16.33
C PHE A 41 0.26 -21.85 -16.28
N GLY A 42 -0.21 -21.30 -15.15
CA GLY A 42 -1.63 -21.04 -14.91
C GLY A 42 -2.48 -22.27 -14.56
N ARG A 43 -1.89 -23.48 -14.49
CA ARG A 43 -2.60 -24.68 -14.02
C ARG A 43 -2.58 -24.78 -12.47
N PRO A 44 -3.56 -25.49 -11.87
CA PRO A 44 -3.57 -25.79 -10.44
C PRO A 44 -2.21 -26.36 -9.99
N PRO A 45 -1.72 -26.02 -8.78
CA PRO A 45 -2.45 -25.40 -7.67
C PRO A 45 -2.58 -23.87 -7.71
N ARG A 46 -2.14 -23.18 -8.78
CA ARG A 46 -2.28 -21.73 -8.93
C ARG A 46 -3.68 -21.34 -9.42
N VAL A 47 -4.20 -20.21 -8.93
CA VAL A 47 -5.44 -19.60 -9.40
C VAL A 47 -5.07 -18.48 -10.37
N MET A 48 -5.07 -18.78 -11.67
CA MET A 48 -4.58 -17.84 -12.68
C MET A 48 -5.34 -16.51 -12.69
N GLY A 49 -6.64 -16.50 -12.38
CA GLY A 49 -7.40 -15.25 -12.27
C GLY A 49 -6.92 -14.33 -11.15
N LEU A 50 -6.33 -14.88 -10.09
CA LEU A 50 -5.72 -14.07 -9.02
C LEU A 50 -4.40 -13.44 -9.50
N ASP A 51 -3.59 -14.20 -10.23
CA ASP A 51 -2.34 -13.70 -10.81
C ASP A 51 -2.65 -12.64 -11.90
N LEU A 52 -3.70 -12.83 -12.71
CA LEU A 52 -4.19 -11.83 -13.66
C LEU A 52 -4.60 -10.52 -12.96
N ALA A 53 -5.40 -10.60 -11.89
CA ALA A 53 -5.82 -9.43 -11.13
C ALA A 53 -4.62 -8.67 -10.50
N ARG A 54 -3.61 -9.39 -10.00
CA ARG A 54 -2.37 -8.76 -9.51
C ARG A 54 -1.58 -8.07 -10.63
N GLY A 55 -1.51 -8.70 -11.81
CA GLY A 55 -0.86 -8.10 -12.98
C GLY A 55 -1.56 -6.81 -13.41
N LEU A 56 -2.90 -6.80 -13.46
CA LEU A 56 -3.68 -5.60 -13.75
C LEU A 56 -3.50 -4.51 -12.69
N ALA A 57 -3.43 -4.87 -11.40
CA ALA A 57 -3.14 -3.90 -10.34
C ALA A 57 -1.77 -3.23 -10.55
N ILE A 58 -0.74 -3.99 -10.93
CA ILE A 58 0.59 -3.43 -11.20
C ILE A 58 0.59 -2.55 -12.45
N LEU A 59 -0.05 -2.99 -13.53
CA LEU A 59 -0.20 -2.17 -14.72
C LEU A 59 -0.92 -0.86 -14.40
N GLY A 60 -1.97 -0.90 -13.57
CA GLY A 60 -2.67 0.30 -13.12
C GLY A 60 -1.79 1.24 -12.30
N MET A 61 -0.92 0.72 -11.42
CA MET A 61 0.07 1.53 -10.70
C MET A 61 1.11 2.13 -11.66
N VAL A 62 1.56 1.38 -12.68
CA VAL A 62 2.49 1.90 -13.70
C VAL A 62 1.86 3.05 -14.50
N VAL A 63 0.59 2.90 -14.88
CA VAL A 63 -0.19 3.97 -15.53
C VAL A 63 -0.24 5.20 -14.62
N ALA A 64 -0.67 5.05 -13.36
CA ALA A 64 -0.75 6.16 -12.41
C ALA A 64 0.59 6.85 -12.13
N HIS A 65 1.74 6.20 -12.33
CA HIS A 65 3.05 6.82 -12.15
C HIS A 65 3.60 7.54 -13.38
N LEU A 66 3.06 7.25 -14.57
CA LEU A 66 3.60 7.72 -15.86
C LEU A 66 2.60 8.56 -16.66
N ASP A 67 1.32 8.48 -16.31
CA ASP A 67 0.21 9.10 -17.01
C ASP A 67 -0.83 9.54 -15.96
N MET A 68 -1.06 10.84 -15.88
CA MET A 68 -1.93 11.49 -14.88
C MET A 68 -3.09 12.24 -15.54
N PRO A 69 -3.98 11.57 -16.30
CA PRO A 69 -5.21 12.23 -16.72
C PRO A 69 -6.11 12.46 -15.49
N GLU A 70 -6.59 13.69 -15.32
CA GLU A 70 -7.34 14.12 -14.13
C GLU A 70 -8.79 13.64 -14.13
N GLU A 71 -9.42 13.51 -15.30
CA GLU A 71 -10.83 13.12 -15.43
C GLU A 71 -11.03 11.95 -16.40
N VAL A 72 -12.07 11.13 -16.14
CA VAL A 72 -12.49 10.04 -17.02
C VAL A 72 -13.61 10.52 -17.93
N ASP A 73 -13.37 10.50 -19.24
CA ASP A 73 -14.42 10.58 -20.26
C ASP A 73 -14.60 9.20 -20.92
N LEU A 74 -15.79 8.62 -20.75
CA LEU A 74 -16.15 7.31 -21.32
C LEU A 74 -16.04 7.27 -22.85
N PHE A 75 -16.13 8.42 -23.52
CA PHE A 75 -16.04 8.53 -24.98
C PHE A 75 -14.64 8.93 -25.48
N ALA A 76 -13.70 9.23 -24.57
CA ALA A 76 -12.31 9.51 -24.89
C ALA A 76 -11.39 8.44 -24.28
N PRO A 77 -11.03 7.37 -25.02
CA PRO A 77 -10.23 6.25 -24.50
C PRO A 77 -8.87 6.66 -23.92
N GLY A 78 -8.31 7.81 -24.33
CA GLY A 78 -7.08 8.36 -23.76
C GLY A 78 -7.20 8.77 -22.30
N THR A 79 -8.41 9.02 -21.80
CA THR A 79 -8.66 9.42 -20.41
C THR A 79 -8.85 8.24 -19.46
N TRP A 80 -8.96 7.02 -19.99
CA TRP A 80 -9.28 5.84 -19.18
C TRP A 80 -8.16 5.44 -18.21
N GLY A 81 -6.96 6.02 -18.36
CA GLY A 81 -5.89 5.92 -17.35
C GLY A 81 -6.32 6.41 -15.97
N ALA A 82 -7.23 7.38 -15.90
CA ALA A 82 -7.75 7.94 -14.66
C ALA A 82 -8.56 6.91 -13.83
N LEU A 83 -9.10 5.86 -14.49
CA LEU A 83 -9.75 4.73 -13.79
C LEU A 83 -8.75 3.87 -13.00
N ALA A 84 -7.45 3.96 -13.28
CA ALA A 84 -6.42 3.21 -12.56
C ALA A 84 -5.90 3.95 -11.33
N ASN A 85 -5.96 5.29 -11.33
CA ASN A 85 -5.46 6.12 -10.25
C ASN A 85 -6.23 5.84 -8.94
N GLY A 86 -5.49 5.66 -7.84
CA GLY A 86 -6.01 5.16 -6.55
C GLY A 86 -6.43 3.68 -6.57
N ARG A 87 -7.40 3.33 -7.40
CA ARG A 87 -8.10 2.02 -7.46
C ARG A 87 -7.19 0.83 -7.64
N SER A 88 -6.11 0.97 -8.41
CA SER A 88 -5.12 -0.10 -8.64
C SER A 88 -4.39 -0.51 -7.35
N SER A 89 -4.07 0.45 -6.48
CA SER A 89 -3.45 0.19 -5.17
C SER A 89 -4.41 -0.48 -4.19
N LEU A 90 -5.69 -0.10 -4.19
CA LEU A 90 -6.75 -0.74 -3.38
C LEU A 90 -7.00 -2.18 -3.83
N LEU A 91 -7.03 -2.44 -5.14
CA LEU A 91 -7.07 -3.81 -5.68
C LEU A 91 -5.86 -4.62 -5.19
N PHE A 92 -4.67 -4.04 -5.21
CA PHE A 92 -3.46 -4.70 -4.70
C PHE A 92 -3.57 -5.06 -3.21
N ALA A 93 -4.07 -4.14 -2.37
CA ALA A 93 -4.31 -4.37 -0.94
C ALA A 93 -5.36 -5.45 -0.67
N LEU A 94 -6.43 -5.52 -1.47
CA LEU A 94 -7.43 -6.60 -1.38
C LEU A 94 -6.78 -7.96 -1.72
N LEU A 95 -6.02 -8.01 -2.82
CA LEU A 95 -5.31 -9.22 -3.27
C LEU A 95 -4.25 -9.67 -2.26
N ALA A 96 -3.65 -8.73 -1.52
CA ALA A 96 -2.77 -9.02 -0.40
C ALA A 96 -3.43 -9.89 0.66
N GLY A 97 -4.62 -9.46 1.12
CA GLY A 97 -5.40 -10.19 2.12
C GLY A 97 -5.74 -11.60 1.65
N ILE A 98 -6.13 -11.74 0.38
CA ILE A 98 -6.38 -13.05 -0.24
C ILE A 98 -5.09 -13.90 -0.20
N SER A 99 -3.95 -13.31 -0.52
CA SER A 99 -2.64 -13.98 -0.50
C SER A 99 -2.29 -14.50 0.90
N ILE A 100 -2.47 -13.67 1.93
CA ILE A 100 -2.25 -14.03 3.33
C ILE A 100 -3.15 -15.21 3.72
N SER A 101 -4.44 -15.16 3.37
CA SER A 101 -5.36 -16.27 3.66
C SER A 101 -4.95 -17.57 2.98
N LEU A 102 -4.61 -17.54 1.69
CA LEU A 102 -4.22 -18.73 0.94
C LEU A 102 -2.90 -19.33 1.43
N MET A 103 -1.93 -18.49 1.78
CA MET A 103 -0.63 -18.93 2.28
C MET A 103 -0.68 -19.51 3.69
N THR A 104 -1.58 -19.00 4.53
CA THR A 104 -1.69 -19.44 5.93
C THR A 104 -2.63 -20.63 6.09
N ARG A 105 -3.65 -20.79 5.23
CA ARG A 105 -4.69 -21.82 5.41
C ARG A 105 -4.56 -23.06 4.55
N GLY A 106 -3.69 -23.10 3.53
CA GLY A 106 -3.53 -24.31 2.71
C GLY A 106 -4.88 -24.98 2.34
N ARG A 107 -5.09 -26.24 2.76
CA ARG A 107 -6.36 -26.98 2.62
C ARG A 107 -7.23 -27.02 3.90
N SER A 108 -6.73 -26.55 5.05
CA SER A 108 -7.38 -26.66 6.36
C SER A 108 -6.89 -25.60 7.35
N ARG A 109 -7.71 -25.24 8.35
CA ARG A 109 -7.31 -24.26 9.37
C ARG A 109 -6.04 -24.73 10.11
N PRO A 110 -5.05 -23.83 10.32
CA PRO A 110 -3.83 -24.20 11.05
C PRO A 110 -4.13 -24.73 12.45
N SER A 111 -3.46 -25.82 12.82
CA SER A 111 -3.43 -26.32 14.18
C SER A 111 -2.71 -25.34 15.11
N ALA A 112 -2.93 -25.44 16.42
CA ALA A 112 -2.28 -24.54 17.38
C ALA A 112 -0.74 -24.64 17.34
N ALA A 113 -0.20 -25.82 17.01
CA ALA A 113 1.23 -26.09 16.94
C ALA A 113 1.92 -25.44 15.72
N GLU A 114 1.20 -25.26 14.60
CA GLU A 114 1.75 -24.65 13.38
C GLU A 114 1.79 -23.12 13.45
N LEU A 115 1.00 -22.51 14.35
CA LEU A 115 0.84 -21.06 14.42
C LEU A 115 2.15 -20.31 14.66
N PRO A 116 3.02 -20.66 15.63
CA PRO A 116 4.25 -19.91 15.85
C PRO A 116 5.10 -19.81 14.59
N HIS A 117 5.27 -20.93 13.89
CA HIS A 117 6.02 -21.00 12.63
C HIS A 117 5.37 -20.15 11.53
N ILE A 118 4.04 -20.20 11.37
CA ILE A 118 3.32 -19.36 10.39
C ILE A 118 3.47 -17.87 10.73
N ARG A 119 3.35 -17.50 12.01
CA ARG A 119 3.47 -16.10 12.47
C ARG A 119 4.87 -15.55 12.22
N LEU A 120 5.90 -16.31 12.54
CA LEU A 120 7.29 -15.95 12.26
C LEU A 120 7.58 -15.86 10.76
N ALA A 121 7.02 -16.78 9.96
CA ALA A 121 7.12 -16.68 8.50
C ALA A 121 6.47 -15.40 7.94
N MET A 122 5.33 -14.99 8.50
CA MET A 122 4.69 -13.72 8.14
C MET A 122 5.52 -12.52 8.56
N LEU A 123 6.09 -12.54 9.77
CA LEU A 123 7.00 -11.50 10.25
C LEU A 123 8.23 -11.36 9.35
N GLY A 124 8.86 -12.48 8.96
CA GLY A 124 10.02 -12.46 8.05
C GLY A 124 9.69 -11.90 6.67
N ARG A 125 8.49 -12.19 6.13
CA ARG A 125 8.02 -11.56 4.88
C ARG A 125 7.76 -10.08 5.03
N GLY A 126 7.02 -9.69 6.07
CA GLY A 126 6.70 -8.30 6.35
C GLY A 126 7.98 -7.46 6.52
N ALA A 127 8.94 -7.95 7.30
CA ALA A 127 10.23 -7.30 7.50
C ALA A 127 11.04 -7.14 6.21
N PHE A 128 11.06 -8.16 5.35
CA PHE A 128 11.75 -8.07 4.06
C PHE A 128 11.09 -7.06 3.12
N ILE A 129 9.75 -7.08 3.03
CA ILE A 129 8.99 -6.13 2.21
C ILE A 129 9.20 -4.70 2.72
N PHE A 130 9.17 -4.50 4.05
CA PHE A 130 9.44 -3.22 4.69
C PHE A 130 10.85 -2.70 4.33
N ALA A 131 11.87 -3.55 4.45
CA ALA A 131 13.25 -3.18 4.14
C ALA A 131 13.43 -2.80 2.66
N ILE A 132 12.82 -3.54 1.73
CA ILE A 132 12.84 -3.18 0.31
C ILE A 132 12.08 -1.87 0.06
N GLY A 133 10.97 -1.65 0.77
CA GLY A 133 10.24 -0.38 0.71
C GLY A 133 11.14 0.80 1.07
N LEU A 134 11.86 0.73 2.19
CA LEU A 134 12.82 1.77 2.59
C LEU A 134 13.91 2.01 1.53
N VAL A 135 14.44 0.94 0.93
CA VAL A 135 15.44 1.06 -0.15
C VAL A 135 14.87 1.79 -1.37
N LEU A 136 13.61 1.54 -1.74
CA LEU A 136 12.97 2.23 -2.85
C LEU A 136 12.63 3.68 -2.51
N GLU A 137 12.21 3.97 -1.28
CA GLU A 137 11.97 5.34 -0.81
C GLU A 137 13.27 6.17 -0.80
N LEU A 138 14.42 5.57 -0.51
CA LEU A 138 15.74 6.22 -0.60
C LEU A 138 16.13 6.63 -2.03
N LEU A 139 15.47 6.10 -3.06
CA LEU A 139 15.65 6.58 -4.44
C LEU A 139 15.06 7.99 -4.62
N ASN A 140 14.22 8.45 -3.69
CA ASN A 140 13.60 9.77 -3.66
C ASN A 140 12.86 10.10 -4.96
N THR A 141 12.12 9.14 -5.52
CA THR A 141 11.22 9.37 -6.66
C THR A 141 9.90 9.99 -6.18
N PRO A 142 9.16 10.73 -7.03
CA PRO A 142 7.83 11.25 -6.67
C PRO A 142 6.76 10.15 -6.48
N ILE A 143 7.10 8.89 -6.76
CA ILE A 143 6.21 7.74 -6.58
C ILE A 143 6.02 7.44 -5.10
N ALA A 144 4.77 7.46 -4.63
CA ALA A 144 4.41 7.00 -3.29
C ALA A 144 4.61 5.48 -3.16
N VAL A 145 5.59 5.04 -2.38
CA VAL A 145 5.95 3.62 -2.23
C VAL A 145 5.09 2.94 -1.17
N ILE A 146 4.18 2.05 -1.58
CA ILE A 146 3.27 1.34 -0.64
C ILE A 146 3.95 0.26 0.21
N LEU A 147 5.17 -0.17 -0.15
CA LEU A 147 5.78 -1.38 0.43
C LEU A 147 6.12 -1.27 1.92
N THR A 148 6.53 -0.10 2.41
CA THR A 148 6.89 0.10 3.83
C THR A 148 5.69 -0.16 4.73
N ILE A 149 4.61 0.59 4.55
CA ILE A 149 3.37 0.35 5.30
C ILE A 149 2.82 -1.06 5.06
N TYR A 150 2.96 -1.62 3.86
CA TYR A 150 2.54 -2.98 3.58
C TYR A 150 3.26 -4.03 4.43
N GLY A 151 4.54 -3.83 4.73
CA GLY A 151 5.29 -4.64 5.69
C GLY A 151 4.70 -4.58 7.10
N VAL A 152 4.29 -3.38 7.56
CA VAL A 152 3.59 -3.18 8.84
C VAL A 152 2.23 -3.87 8.85
N LEU A 153 1.46 -3.74 7.76
CA LEU A 153 0.14 -4.37 7.62
C LEU A 153 0.22 -5.91 7.63
N TYR A 154 1.29 -6.49 7.07
CA TYR A 154 1.56 -7.92 7.17
C TYR A 154 1.68 -8.39 8.62
N VAL A 155 2.35 -7.59 9.45
CA VAL A 155 2.50 -7.88 10.89
C VAL A 155 1.18 -7.65 11.63
N ALA A 156 0.47 -6.57 11.30
CA ALA A 156 -0.84 -6.26 11.89
C ALA A 156 -1.91 -7.33 11.59
N ALA A 157 -1.80 -8.07 10.49
CA ALA A 157 -2.71 -9.17 10.15
C ALA A 157 -2.49 -10.46 10.99
N ILE A 158 -1.31 -10.63 11.62
CA ILE A 158 -0.90 -11.84 12.35
C ILE A 158 -1.88 -12.28 13.46
N PRO A 159 -2.45 -11.39 14.29
CA PRO A 159 -3.41 -11.77 15.32
C PRO A 159 -4.71 -12.37 14.75
N PHE A 160 -5.05 -12.03 13.51
CA PHE A 160 -6.36 -12.31 12.90
C PHE A 160 -6.37 -13.54 11.99
N LEU A 161 -5.24 -14.24 11.81
CA LEU A 161 -5.10 -15.37 10.87
C LEU A 161 -6.13 -16.50 11.10
N ARG A 162 -6.56 -16.71 12.35
CA ARG A 162 -7.54 -17.75 12.72
C ARG A 162 -9.00 -17.33 12.62
N TRP A 163 -9.28 -16.04 12.38
CA TRP A 163 -10.65 -15.52 12.41
C TRP A 163 -11.48 -16.05 11.24
N SER A 164 -12.77 -16.34 11.48
CA SER A 164 -13.67 -16.73 10.40
C SER A 164 -13.93 -15.56 9.45
N ALA A 165 -14.31 -15.87 8.21
CA ALA A 165 -14.65 -14.85 7.20
C ALA A 165 -15.63 -13.80 7.73
N GLY A 166 -16.67 -14.20 8.49
CA GLY A 166 -17.63 -13.27 9.08
C GLY A 166 -17.01 -12.26 10.05
N LYS A 167 -16.12 -12.71 10.96
CA LYS A 167 -15.44 -11.79 11.90
C LYS A 167 -14.50 -10.81 11.18
N LEU A 168 -13.82 -11.29 10.14
CA LEU A 168 -12.96 -10.45 9.32
C LEU A 168 -13.75 -9.44 8.49
N LEU A 169 -14.92 -9.81 7.96
CA LEU A 169 -15.81 -8.88 7.26
C LEU A 169 -16.37 -7.81 8.21
N VAL A 170 -16.78 -8.19 9.42
CA VAL A 170 -17.20 -7.20 10.43
C VAL A 170 -16.06 -6.23 10.76
N LEU A 171 -14.85 -6.74 10.98
CA LEU A 171 -13.69 -5.89 11.25
C LEU A 171 -13.34 -4.99 10.05
N SER A 172 -13.42 -5.52 8.83
CA SER A 172 -13.23 -4.77 7.59
C SER A 172 -14.23 -3.61 7.48
N VAL A 173 -15.51 -3.85 7.76
CA VAL A 173 -16.55 -2.80 7.76
C VAL A 173 -16.29 -1.76 8.85
N ILE A 174 -15.91 -2.19 10.05
CA ILE A 174 -15.55 -1.27 11.14
C ILE A 174 -14.38 -0.37 10.72
N CYS A 175 -13.32 -0.95 10.16
CA CYS A 175 -12.17 -0.18 9.67
C CYS A 175 -12.54 0.77 8.53
N ALA A 176 -13.36 0.33 7.57
CA ALA A 176 -13.77 1.16 6.42
C ALA A 176 -14.67 2.33 6.79
N VAL A 177 -15.55 2.15 7.79
CA VAL A 177 -16.56 3.16 8.17
C VAL A 177 -16.05 4.05 9.30
N LEU A 178 -15.56 3.47 10.39
CA LEU A 178 -15.14 4.26 11.56
C LEU A 178 -13.70 4.76 11.45
N GLY A 179 -12.85 4.04 10.72
CA GLY A 179 -11.43 4.35 10.60
C GLY A 179 -11.16 5.74 10.00
N PRO A 180 -11.67 6.07 8.80
CA PRO A 180 -11.42 7.36 8.16
C PRO A 180 -11.85 8.54 9.03
N ALA A 181 -13.09 8.52 9.54
CA ALA A 181 -13.60 9.60 10.39
C ALA A 181 -12.79 9.76 11.69
N THR A 182 -12.39 8.65 12.31
CA THR A 182 -11.54 8.71 13.52
C THR A 182 -10.19 9.34 13.20
N LEU A 183 -9.57 8.97 12.07
CA LEU A 183 -8.29 9.52 11.67
C LEU A 183 -8.39 10.99 11.26
N ALA A 184 -9.44 11.40 10.55
CA ALA A 184 -9.63 12.78 10.16
C ALA A 184 -9.80 13.70 11.38
N VAL A 185 -10.67 13.32 12.32
CA VAL A 185 -10.86 14.07 13.58
C VAL A 185 -9.56 14.08 14.39
N LEU A 186 -8.85 12.96 14.47
CA LEU A 186 -7.58 12.90 15.20
C LEU A 186 -6.50 13.76 14.54
N LYS A 187 -6.44 13.81 13.20
CA LYS A 187 -5.50 14.66 12.46
C LYS A 187 -5.75 16.14 12.79
N THR A 188 -7.02 16.57 12.77
CA THR A 188 -7.40 17.94 13.13
C THR A 188 -7.10 18.26 14.60
N VAL A 189 -7.52 17.39 15.53
CA VAL A 189 -7.36 17.63 16.98
C VAL A 189 -5.90 17.59 17.45
N LEU A 190 -5.05 16.84 16.75
CA LEU A 190 -3.62 16.78 17.02
C LEU A 190 -2.78 17.80 16.23
N LEU A 191 -3.42 18.78 15.58
CA LEU A 191 -2.76 19.84 14.82
C LEU A 191 -1.86 19.29 13.71
N GLU A 192 -2.41 18.39 12.89
CA GLU A 192 -1.77 17.83 11.69
C GLU A 192 -0.36 17.23 11.95
N PRO A 193 -0.25 16.23 12.84
CA PRO A 193 1.05 15.68 13.20
C PRO A 193 1.75 15.05 11.98
N SER A 194 2.96 15.52 11.69
CA SER A 194 3.73 15.17 10.49
C SER A 194 4.93 14.25 10.76
N ALA A 195 5.04 13.72 11.98
CA ALA A 195 6.15 12.84 12.35
C ALA A 195 6.20 11.57 11.46
N PRO A 196 7.38 11.11 11.01
CA PRO A 196 7.49 10.06 10.00
C PRO A 196 6.75 8.75 10.35
N GLY A 197 6.82 8.30 11.61
CA GLY A 197 6.13 7.08 12.04
C GLY A 197 4.60 7.23 12.06
N VAL A 198 4.10 8.43 12.33
CA VAL A 198 2.67 8.76 12.35
C VAL A 198 2.17 8.88 10.91
N MET A 199 2.91 9.53 10.02
CA MET A 199 2.59 9.59 8.59
C MET A 199 2.61 8.20 7.95
N LEU A 200 3.61 7.37 8.26
CA LEU A 200 3.68 6.00 7.76
C LEU A 200 2.43 5.16 8.11
N THR A 201 1.91 5.33 9.33
CA THR A 201 0.89 4.42 9.88
C THR A 201 -0.53 4.97 9.78
N PHE A 202 -0.71 6.26 10.04
CA PHE A 202 -2.04 6.85 10.30
C PHE A 202 -2.43 7.89 9.25
N PHE A 203 -1.59 8.91 9.01
CA PHE A 203 -2.00 10.10 8.24
C PHE A 203 -1.40 10.20 6.84
N GLY A 204 -0.58 9.24 6.42
CA GLY A 204 -0.07 9.20 5.06
C GLY A 204 -1.10 8.69 4.05
N ILE A 205 -0.75 8.83 2.77
CA ILE A 205 -1.50 8.39 1.57
C ILE A 205 -2.04 6.95 1.70
N TYR A 206 -1.31 6.11 2.43
CA TYR A 206 -1.60 4.69 2.63
C TYR A 206 -2.01 4.39 4.07
N SER A 207 -3.02 5.09 4.59
CA SER A 207 -3.45 4.96 5.98
C SER A 207 -3.75 3.50 6.38
N ALA A 208 -3.33 3.10 7.59
CA ALA A 208 -3.57 1.75 8.07
C ALA A 208 -5.07 1.42 8.18
N ALA A 209 -5.92 2.41 8.46
CA ALA A 209 -7.37 2.20 8.53
C ALA A 209 -7.95 1.68 7.21
N ALA A 210 -7.68 2.39 6.11
CA ALA A 210 -8.16 2.03 4.80
C ALA A 210 -7.58 0.69 4.35
N TRP A 211 -6.27 0.50 4.50
CA TRP A 211 -5.61 -0.69 3.95
C TRP A 211 -5.86 -1.95 4.79
N LEU A 212 -6.01 -1.84 6.11
CA LEU A 212 -6.48 -2.95 6.94
C LEU A 212 -7.91 -3.36 6.58
N ALA A 213 -8.79 -2.40 6.25
CA ALA A 213 -10.14 -2.71 5.82
C ALA A 213 -10.12 -3.64 4.59
N LEU A 214 -9.31 -3.32 3.58
CA LEU A 214 -9.16 -4.12 2.36
C LEU A 214 -8.42 -5.44 2.59
N ILE A 215 -7.38 -5.46 3.44
CA ILE A 215 -6.67 -6.69 3.80
C ILE A 215 -7.61 -7.66 4.52
N PHE A 216 -8.43 -7.19 5.46
CA PHE A 216 -9.39 -8.05 6.16
C PHE A 216 -10.49 -8.56 5.22
N ALA A 217 -11.01 -7.71 4.31
CA ALA A 217 -11.93 -8.14 3.27
C ALA A 217 -11.29 -9.24 2.39
N GLY A 218 -10.06 -9.02 1.95
CA GLY A 218 -9.30 -9.97 1.15
C GLY A 218 -9.05 -11.29 1.89
N MET A 219 -8.68 -11.22 3.17
CA MET A 219 -8.50 -12.41 4.01
C MET A 219 -9.81 -13.17 4.23
N ALA A 220 -10.96 -12.51 4.26
CA ALA A 220 -12.26 -13.16 4.30
C ALA A 220 -12.57 -13.86 2.96
N ILE A 221 -12.35 -13.15 1.84
CA ILE A 221 -12.60 -13.65 0.49
C ILE A 221 -11.73 -14.87 0.17
N GLY A 222 -10.46 -14.84 0.57
CA GLY A 222 -9.51 -15.94 0.39
C GLY A 222 -9.86 -17.21 1.16
N GLN A 223 -10.94 -17.25 1.94
CA GLN A 223 -11.47 -18.45 2.58
C GLN A 223 -12.51 -19.18 1.72
N PHE A 224 -13.01 -18.55 0.65
CA PHE A 224 -13.95 -19.16 -0.28
C PHE A 224 -13.24 -19.86 -1.45
N ARG A 225 -13.97 -20.71 -2.18
CA ARG A 225 -13.44 -21.41 -3.36
C ARG A 225 -13.37 -20.45 -4.56
N LEU A 226 -12.23 -19.77 -4.71
CA LEU A 226 -12.01 -18.79 -5.79
C LEU A 226 -12.04 -19.38 -7.20
N ALA A 227 -11.77 -20.68 -7.35
CA ALA A 227 -11.86 -21.37 -8.64
C ALA A 227 -13.31 -21.62 -9.12
N SER A 228 -14.32 -21.34 -8.29
CA SER A 228 -15.73 -21.53 -8.65
C SER A 228 -16.28 -20.29 -9.35
N ALA A 229 -16.91 -20.47 -10.52
CA ALA A 229 -17.62 -19.42 -11.23
C ALA A 229 -18.74 -18.79 -10.38
N ALA A 230 -19.36 -19.56 -9.47
CA ALA A 230 -20.35 -19.03 -8.53
C ALA A 230 -19.74 -18.03 -7.54
N THR A 231 -18.53 -18.28 -7.05
CA THR A 231 -17.81 -17.31 -6.20
C THR A 231 -17.48 -16.05 -7.00
N ALA A 232 -16.98 -16.21 -8.22
CA ALA A 232 -16.66 -15.08 -9.10
C ALA A 232 -17.90 -14.21 -9.40
N GLY A 233 -19.04 -14.84 -9.72
CA GLY A 233 -20.31 -14.13 -9.93
C GLY A 233 -20.82 -13.40 -8.69
N LYS A 234 -20.65 -13.98 -7.49
CA LYS A 234 -20.99 -13.30 -6.23
C LYS A 234 -20.07 -12.11 -5.95
N LEU A 235 -18.77 -12.24 -6.23
CA LEU A 235 -17.82 -11.12 -6.10
C LEU A 235 -18.17 -9.99 -7.06
N LEU A 236 -18.56 -10.30 -8.30
CA LEU A 236 -19.03 -9.31 -9.27
C LEU A 236 -20.28 -8.59 -8.78
N ALA A 237 -21.30 -9.34 -8.35
CA ALA A 237 -22.55 -8.75 -7.85
C ALA A 237 -22.32 -7.88 -6.62
N ALA A 238 -21.56 -8.37 -5.63
CA ALA A 238 -21.20 -7.60 -4.46
C ALA A 238 -20.38 -6.35 -4.81
N GLY A 239 -19.43 -6.50 -5.74
CA GLY A 239 -18.60 -5.40 -6.23
C GLY A 239 -19.41 -4.30 -6.90
N MET A 240 -20.39 -4.66 -7.75
CA MET A 240 -21.30 -3.69 -8.37
C MET A 240 -22.14 -2.94 -7.34
N VAL A 241 -22.69 -3.64 -6.33
CA VAL A 241 -23.46 -3.01 -5.26
C VAL A 241 -22.60 -2.06 -4.44
N LEU A 242 -21.40 -2.48 -4.03
CA LEU A 242 -20.48 -1.64 -3.26
C LEU A 242 -19.97 -0.45 -4.07
N ALA A 243 -19.61 -0.65 -5.33
CA ALA A 243 -19.19 0.43 -6.23
C ALA A 243 -20.30 1.49 -6.37
N PHE A 244 -21.54 1.04 -6.59
CA PHE A 244 -22.70 1.94 -6.68
C PHE A 244 -22.94 2.72 -5.38
N ILE A 245 -22.88 2.05 -4.22
CA ILE A 245 -23.07 2.69 -2.92
C ILE A 245 -21.95 3.68 -2.62
N GLY A 246 -20.69 3.28 -2.79
CA GLY A 246 -19.52 4.10 -2.44
C GLY A 246 -19.40 5.34 -3.32
N TYR A 247 -19.40 5.17 -4.64
CA TYR A 247 -19.34 6.31 -5.55
C TYR A 247 -20.63 7.14 -5.52
N GLY A 248 -21.79 6.52 -5.28
CA GLY A 248 -23.04 7.24 -5.09
C GLY A 248 -23.06 8.09 -3.82
N ALA A 249 -22.42 7.63 -2.74
CA ALA A 249 -22.28 8.41 -1.50
C ALA A 249 -21.43 9.67 -1.70
N ALA A 250 -20.47 9.64 -2.62
CA ALA A 250 -19.64 10.80 -2.94
C ALA A 250 -20.38 11.93 -3.69
N LEU A 251 -21.61 11.66 -4.16
CA LEU A 251 -22.48 12.68 -4.76
C LEU A 251 -23.30 13.45 -3.71
N ILE A 252 -23.19 13.10 -2.43
CA ILE A 252 -23.92 13.78 -1.35
C ILE A 252 -23.23 15.14 -1.10
N PRO A 253 -23.93 16.27 -1.31
CA PRO A 253 -23.34 17.58 -1.15
C PRO A 253 -22.99 17.86 0.31
N ALA A 254 -21.87 18.55 0.54
CA ALA A 254 -21.48 18.99 1.86
C ALA A 254 -22.54 19.94 2.46
N PRO A 255 -22.82 19.85 3.77
CA PRO A 255 -23.72 20.79 4.44
C PRO A 255 -23.16 22.21 4.35
N GLY A 256 -24.02 23.22 4.26
CA GLY A 256 -23.60 24.62 4.05
C GLY A 256 -22.74 25.23 5.16
N SER A 257 -22.64 24.58 6.33
CA SER A 257 -21.71 24.95 7.41
C SER A 257 -20.27 24.45 7.16
N VAL A 258 -20.07 23.59 6.17
CA VAL A 258 -18.79 22.96 5.82
C VAL A 258 -18.26 23.50 4.48
N THR A 259 -19.14 23.98 3.60
CA THR A 259 -18.78 24.45 2.25
C THR A 259 -17.72 25.56 2.19
N PRO A 260 -17.71 26.60 3.06
CA PRO A 260 -16.69 27.64 2.99
C PRO A 260 -15.27 27.13 3.28
N PHE A 261 -15.14 26.14 4.18
CA PHE A 261 -13.86 25.52 4.52
C PHE A 261 -13.35 24.58 3.44
N LEU A 262 -14.27 23.95 2.68
CA LEU A 262 -13.89 23.12 1.54
C LEU A 262 -13.33 23.96 0.41
N GLU A 263 -13.96 25.11 0.11
CA GLU A 263 -13.47 26.04 -0.93
C GLU A 263 -12.05 26.55 -0.60
N GLU A 264 -11.76 26.92 0.64
CA GLU A 264 -10.39 27.29 1.06
C GLU A 264 -9.39 26.12 1.04
N SER A 265 -9.84 24.88 1.29
CA SER A 265 -8.96 23.69 1.27
C SER A 265 -8.60 23.25 -0.16
N PHE A 266 -9.55 23.34 -1.09
CA PHE A 266 -9.34 22.98 -2.50
C PHE A 266 -8.53 24.04 -3.27
N ASP A 267 -8.58 25.32 -2.87
CA ASP A 267 -7.68 26.35 -3.40
C ASP A 267 -6.22 26.16 -2.91
N GLY A 268 -6.00 25.37 -1.85
CA GLY A 268 -4.67 25.02 -1.33
C GLY A 268 -4.01 23.80 -2.00
N GLU A 269 -4.71 23.10 -2.91
CA GLU A 269 -4.25 21.87 -3.54
C GLU A 269 -3.38 22.09 -4.79
N GLU A 270 -3.09 23.35 -5.14
CA GLU A 270 -2.06 23.74 -6.12
C GLU A 270 -0.61 23.47 -5.64
N LEU A 271 -0.42 22.77 -4.52
CA LEU A 271 0.90 22.43 -3.96
C LEU A 271 1.45 21.04 -4.37
N ILE A 272 0.72 20.26 -5.17
CA ILE A 272 1.23 19.01 -5.78
C ILE A 272 0.92 19.00 -7.28
N GLY A 273 1.43 20.00 -8.00
CA GLY A 273 1.29 20.06 -9.46
C GLY A 273 2.22 21.08 -10.11
N ASP A 274 2.53 22.16 -9.42
CA ASP A 274 3.49 23.14 -9.90
C ASP A 274 4.67 23.27 -8.91
N SER A 275 5.82 22.70 -9.29
CA SER A 275 7.10 23.05 -8.65
C SER A 275 7.56 24.47 -9.00
N SER A 276 6.74 25.26 -9.68
CA SER A 276 6.72 26.69 -9.49
C SER A 276 5.84 27.00 -8.28
N MET A 277 6.47 27.12 -7.10
CA MET A 277 6.08 28.29 -6.31
C MET A 277 6.15 29.43 -7.32
N PRO A 278 5.13 30.31 -7.47
CA PRO A 278 5.40 31.59 -8.10
C PRO A 278 6.54 32.16 -7.26
N MET A 279 7.76 32.07 -7.80
CA MET A 279 8.89 32.80 -7.31
C MET A 279 8.32 34.19 -7.11
N PRO A 280 8.32 34.73 -5.87
CA PRO A 280 7.70 36.03 -5.63
C PRO A 280 8.20 36.93 -6.73
N GLU A 281 7.27 37.45 -7.53
CA GLU A 281 7.59 38.12 -8.79
C GLU A 281 8.73 39.08 -8.48
N TYR A 282 9.94 38.77 -8.98
CA TYR A 282 11.14 39.49 -8.56
C TYR A 282 11.04 40.88 -9.15
N VAL A 283 10.48 41.80 -8.38
CA VAL A 283 10.45 43.22 -8.75
C VAL A 283 11.87 43.72 -8.55
N PRO A 284 12.58 44.16 -9.61
CA PRO A 284 13.90 44.76 -9.46
C PRO A 284 13.81 45.90 -8.44
N ALA A 285 14.79 46.01 -7.55
CA ALA A 285 14.78 47.01 -6.47
C ALA A 285 14.59 48.45 -6.98
N GLU A 286 15.00 48.74 -8.23
CA GLU A 286 14.79 50.04 -8.89
C GLU A 286 13.32 50.36 -9.21
N LYS A 287 12.43 49.36 -9.19
CA LYS A 287 11.00 49.50 -9.48
C LYS A 287 10.12 49.53 -8.22
N LEU A 288 10.70 49.35 -7.03
CA LEU A 288 10.00 49.43 -5.75
C LEU A 288 10.21 50.82 -5.15
N ASP A 289 9.13 51.57 -4.94
CA ASP A 289 9.16 52.80 -4.15
C ASP A 289 9.17 52.44 -2.66
N LEU A 290 10.37 52.22 -2.13
CA LEU A 290 10.60 51.91 -0.71
C LEU A 290 10.66 53.19 0.16
N GLY A 291 10.28 54.34 -0.40
CA GLY A 291 10.25 55.61 0.32
C GLY A 291 9.34 55.55 1.53
N GLY A 292 9.92 55.72 2.73
CA GLY A 292 9.17 55.72 3.99
C GLY A 292 8.96 54.36 4.65
N MET A 293 9.51 53.28 4.08
CA MET A 293 9.51 51.94 4.70
C MET A 293 10.76 51.75 5.56
N TYR A 294 10.66 50.95 6.63
CA TYR A 294 11.81 50.51 7.43
C TYR A 294 12.35 49.21 6.84
N CYS A 295 13.60 49.22 6.36
CA CYS A 295 14.21 48.08 5.68
C CYS A 295 15.43 47.53 6.45
N GLU A 296 15.52 46.21 6.59
CA GLU A 296 16.61 45.50 7.26
C GLU A 296 17.16 44.37 6.36
N GLY A 297 18.47 44.27 6.23
CA GLY A 297 19.16 43.27 5.41
C GLY A 297 20.54 43.71 4.90
N GLU A 298 21.35 42.76 4.44
CA GLU A 298 22.68 43.06 3.86
C GLU A 298 22.59 43.35 2.35
N PRO A 299 23.42 44.29 1.83
CA PRO A 299 23.49 44.55 0.39
C PRO A 299 23.86 43.29 -0.40
N GLY A 300 23.01 42.89 -1.36
CA GLY A 300 23.18 41.68 -2.15
C GLY A 300 22.53 40.42 -1.57
N SER A 301 21.78 40.56 -0.48
CA SER A 301 20.93 39.51 0.12
C SER A 301 19.45 39.93 0.14
N TYR A 302 18.58 39.11 0.73
CA TYR A 302 17.17 39.45 0.91
C TYR A 302 17.04 40.63 1.89
N VAL A 303 16.35 41.69 1.46
CA VAL A 303 16.03 42.86 2.30
C VAL A 303 14.54 42.79 2.65
N SER A 304 14.23 42.82 3.94
CA SER A 304 12.85 42.88 4.44
C SER A 304 12.49 44.34 4.71
N CYS A 305 11.39 44.83 4.14
CA CYS A 305 10.91 46.20 4.33
C CYS A 305 9.48 46.18 4.86
N VAL A 306 9.21 46.96 5.91
CA VAL A 306 7.91 47.01 6.60
C VAL A 306 7.42 48.46 6.69
N PRO A 307 6.11 48.74 6.54
CA PRO A 307 5.55 50.06 6.77
C PRO A 307 5.78 50.54 8.21
N PRO A 308 6.02 51.84 8.44
CA PRO A 308 6.34 52.37 9.77
C PRO A 308 5.20 52.22 10.78
N GLU A 309 3.97 51.99 10.32
CA GLU A 309 2.78 51.74 11.16
C GLU A 309 2.75 50.31 11.74
N GLU A 310 3.47 49.37 11.11
CA GLU A 310 3.56 47.96 11.51
C GLU A 310 4.84 47.65 12.31
N VAL A 311 5.73 48.64 12.46
CA VAL A 311 6.90 48.52 13.33
C VAL A 311 6.41 48.60 14.77
N PRO A 312 6.51 47.54 15.58
CA PRO A 312 6.18 47.61 17.01
C PRO A 312 7.04 48.71 17.62
N GLU A 313 6.48 49.56 18.50
CA GLU A 313 7.24 50.56 19.25
C GLU A 313 8.41 49.89 20.00
N ARG A 314 9.57 49.75 19.35
CA ARG A 314 10.82 49.45 20.03
C ARG A 314 11.15 50.69 20.83
N GLN A 315 11.11 50.54 22.14
CA GLN A 315 11.74 51.48 23.06
C GLN A 315 13.12 51.86 22.50
N SER A 316 13.30 53.17 22.31
CA SER A 316 14.52 53.81 21.82
C SER A 316 15.77 53.22 22.47
N MET A 317 16.55 52.45 21.71
CA MET A 317 17.97 52.22 22.01
C MET A 317 18.79 53.28 21.27
N ASP A 318 18.81 54.49 21.82
CA ASP A 318 19.89 55.44 21.58
C ASP A 318 21.00 55.14 22.60
N GLU A 319 21.94 54.26 22.27
CA GLU A 319 23.22 54.14 22.98
C GLU A 319 24.35 54.02 21.93
N PRO A 320 25.22 55.03 21.80
CA PRO A 320 26.36 54.97 20.90
C PRO A 320 27.51 54.22 21.57
N GLY A 321 27.76 52.99 21.12
CA GLY A 321 29.00 52.27 21.43
C GLY A 321 28.78 50.85 21.92
N LEU A 322 28.63 49.90 21.00
CA LEU A 322 28.76 48.48 21.29
C LEU A 322 29.88 47.88 20.46
N SER A 323 31.02 47.70 21.13
CA SER A 323 32.13 46.83 20.72
C SER A 323 31.66 45.39 20.57
N SER A 324 32.36 44.62 19.74
CA SER A 324 32.09 43.24 19.30
C SER A 324 31.98 42.15 20.38
N ASP A 325 31.95 42.50 21.67
CA ASP A 325 32.08 41.54 22.78
C ASP A 325 30.78 41.33 23.57
N GLN A 326 29.65 41.88 23.09
CA GLN A 326 28.35 41.78 23.75
C GLN A 326 27.37 40.97 22.91
N TRP A 327 27.65 39.68 22.72
CA TRP A 327 26.57 38.74 22.41
C TRP A 327 25.61 38.71 23.62
N PRO A 328 24.29 38.85 23.43
CA PRO A 328 23.35 38.81 24.54
C PRO A 328 23.49 37.47 25.27
N ASP A 329 23.59 37.54 26.61
CA ASP A 329 23.60 36.36 27.46
C ASP A 329 22.36 35.51 27.16
N SER A 330 22.54 34.19 27.08
CA SER A 330 21.53 33.20 26.71
C SER A 330 20.24 33.21 27.57
N SER A 331 20.16 34.10 28.55
CA SER A 331 19.02 34.35 29.43
C SER A 331 17.94 35.26 28.84
N SER A 332 18.14 35.85 27.65
CA SER A 332 17.15 36.71 26.96
C SER A 332 16.54 36.11 25.69
N TYR A 333 16.63 34.78 25.50
CA TYR A 333 15.74 34.12 24.54
C TYR A 333 14.33 34.12 25.13
N ASP A 334 13.43 34.91 24.54
CA ASP A 334 12.02 34.88 24.87
C ASP A 334 11.50 33.45 24.63
N ALA A 335 11.13 32.78 25.71
CA ALA A 335 10.64 31.41 25.68
C ALA A 335 9.32 31.26 24.89
N SER A 336 8.68 32.38 24.55
CA SER A 336 7.50 32.45 23.67
C SER A 336 7.76 31.90 22.26
N TYR A 337 9.00 31.96 21.76
CA TYR A 337 9.32 31.43 20.42
C TYR A 337 9.31 29.88 20.39
N PHE A 338 9.42 29.24 21.55
CA PHE A 338 9.35 27.78 21.72
C PHE A 338 8.08 27.32 22.44
N SER A 339 7.18 28.23 22.83
CA SER A 339 5.90 27.82 23.42
C SER A 339 5.00 27.30 22.30
N GLY A 340 5.01 25.98 22.10
CA GLY A 340 4.01 25.32 21.27
C GLY A 340 2.60 25.55 21.83
N ILE A 341 1.59 25.34 20.98
CA ILE A 341 0.18 25.51 21.32
C ILE A 341 -0.15 24.62 22.54
N GLY A 342 -0.24 25.25 23.71
CA GLY A 342 -0.57 24.56 24.96
C GLY A 342 -2.05 24.17 25.01
N TRP A 343 -2.45 23.33 25.98
CA TRP A 343 -3.86 22.94 26.16
C TRP A 343 -4.84 24.12 26.26
N ALA A 344 -4.37 25.28 26.74
CA ALA A 344 -5.19 26.49 26.89
C ALA A 344 -5.51 27.19 25.55
N GLU A 345 -4.61 27.09 24.57
CA GLU A 345 -4.74 27.68 23.24
C GLU A 345 -5.36 26.70 22.25
N LEU A 346 -5.15 25.39 22.43
CA LEU A 346 -5.69 24.34 21.57
C LEU A 346 -7.21 24.44 21.36
N ALA A 347 -7.96 24.76 22.43
CA ALA A 347 -9.42 24.91 22.37
C ALA A 347 -9.87 26.16 21.59
N GLN A 348 -8.97 27.12 21.39
CA GLN A 348 -9.20 28.34 20.60
C GLN A 348 -8.73 28.15 19.15
N THR A 349 -7.79 27.25 18.91
CA THR A 349 -7.25 26.93 17.58
C THR A 349 -8.17 26.04 16.76
N ILE A 350 -8.89 25.09 17.38
CA ILE A 350 -9.72 24.11 16.66
C ILE A 350 -11.19 24.53 16.69
N SER A 351 -11.78 24.74 15.52
CA SER A 351 -13.22 25.04 15.43
C SER A 351 -14.06 23.74 15.33
N PRO A 352 -15.27 23.70 15.92
CA PRO A 352 -16.20 22.58 15.71
C PRO A 352 -16.58 22.38 14.23
N GLU A 353 -16.50 23.44 13.43
CA GLU A 353 -16.80 23.43 12.00
C GLU A 353 -15.71 22.71 11.20
N GLU A 354 -14.43 22.94 11.52
CA GLU A 354 -13.29 22.20 10.95
C GLU A 354 -13.37 20.69 11.25
N ILE A 355 -13.70 20.32 12.49
CA ILE A 355 -13.91 18.91 12.87
C ILE A 355 -15.06 18.30 12.06
N GLY A 356 -16.14 19.06 11.88
CA GLY A 356 -17.29 18.64 11.07
C GLY A 356 -16.93 18.47 9.59
N ALA A 357 -16.13 19.39 9.04
CA ALA A 357 -15.66 19.37 7.66
C ALA A 357 -14.74 18.19 7.38
N SER A 358 -13.73 17.96 8.24
CA SER A 358 -12.79 16.85 8.10
C SER A 358 -13.49 15.49 8.23
N ALA A 359 -14.44 15.37 9.16
CA ALA A 359 -15.26 14.17 9.30
C ALA A 359 -16.14 13.94 8.06
N TRP A 360 -16.72 14.99 7.49
CA TRP A 360 -17.54 14.89 6.28
C TRP A 360 -16.75 14.37 5.09
N LEU A 361 -15.59 14.98 4.80
CA LEU A 361 -14.69 14.51 3.74
C LEU A 361 -14.26 13.07 3.95
N ALA A 362 -13.95 12.70 5.19
CA ALA A 362 -13.54 11.33 5.53
C ALA A 362 -14.62 10.28 5.27
N PHE A 363 -15.91 10.66 5.27
CA PHE A 363 -17.00 9.75 4.92
C PHE A 363 -17.30 9.74 3.42
N PHE A 364 -17.36 10.91 2.79
CA PHE A 364 -18.00 11.07 1.50
C PHE A 364 -17.02 11.31 0.34
N SER A 365 -15.74 11.62 0.56
CA SER A 365 -14.81 11.74 -0.57
C SER A 365 -14.62 10.41 -1.30
N ALA A 366 -14.56 10.46 -2.63
CA ALA A 366 -14.17 9.34 -3.51
C ALA A 366 -12.92 9.66 -4.33
N GLU A 367 -12.20 10.70 -3.93
CA GLU A 367 -10.96 11.10 -4.57
C GLU A 367 -9.88 10.02 -4.38
N PRO A 368 -9.05 9.75 -5.41
CA PRO A 368 -7.96 8.80 -5.31
C PRO A 368 -7.07 9.09 -4.10
N HIS A 369 -6.82 8.07 -3.29
CA HIS A 369 -5.97 8.16 -2.10
C HIS A 369 -6.48 9.03 -0.95
N SER A 370 -7.72 9.53 -1.01
CA SER A 370 -8.35 10.24 0.11
C SER A 370 -8.43 9.37 1.37
N GLY A 371 -8.50 8.04 1.21
CA GLY A 371 -8.67 7.11 2.32
C GLY A 371 -10.05 7.21 2.98
N ALA A 372 -11.00 7.88 2.32
CA ALA A 372 -12.35 8.10 2.82
C ALA A 372 -13.22 6.84 2.69
N THR A 373 -14.31 6.77 3.47
CA THR A 373 -15.22 5.61 3.48
C THR A 373 -15.85 5.37 2.11
N ALA A 374 -16.33 6.42 1.43
CA ALA A 374 -16.90 6.33 0.10
C ALA A 374 -15.89 5.80 -0.93
N GLU A 375 -14.63 6.28 -0.89
CA GLU A 375 -13.54 5.72 -1.70
C GLU A 375 -13.29 4.24 -1.40
N ILE A 376 -13.10 3.86 -0.12
CA ILE A 376 -12.82 2.48 0.29
C ILE A 376 -13.93 1.53 -0.19
N ILE A 377 -15.19 1.93 -0.04
CA ILE A 377 -16.34 1.13 -0.46
C ILE A 377 -16.47 1.10 -1.99
N GLY A 378 -16.35 2.25 -2.65
CA GLY A 378 -16.51 2.41 -4.10
C GLY A 378 -15.41 1.70 -4.88
N SER A 379 -14.16 2.06 -4.59
CA SER A 379 -12.95 1.47 -5.18
C SER A 379 -12.72 0.04 -4.72
N GLY A 380 -13.08 -0.32 -3.48
CA GLY A 380 -13.10 -1.70 -3.01
C GLY A 380 -14.12 -2.55 -3.78
N GLY A 381 -15.31 -2.00 -4.05
CA GLY A 381 -16.31 -2.60 -4.93
C GLY A 381 -15.78 -2.80 -6.35
N PHE A 382 -15.13 -1.78 -6.92
CA PHE A 382 -14.46 -1.87 -8.22
C PHE A 382 -13.38 -2.97 -8.25
N ALA A 383 -12.57 -3.09 -7.19
CA ALA A 383 -11.59 -4.15 -7.06
C ALA A 383 -12.23 -5.55 -7.06
N LEU A 384 -13.40 -5.73 -6.42
CA LEU A 384 -14.16 -6.98 -6.47
C LEU A 384 -14.71 -7.27 -7.87
N ILE A 385 -15.12 -6.25 -8.61
CA ILE A 385 -15.53 -6.39 -10.01
C ILE A 385 -14.35 -6.90 -10.84
N VAL A 386 -13.19 -6.23 -10.77
CA VAL A 386 -11.99 -6.63 -11.51
C VAL A 386 -11.55 -8.05 -11.15
N LEU A 387 -11.51 -8.39 -9.85
CA LEU A 387 -11.18 -9.74 -9.40
C LEU A 387 -12.17 -10.78 -9.93
N GLY A 388 -13.47 -10.52 -9.82
CA GLY A 388 -14.51 -11.42 -10.30
C GLY A 388 -14.45 -11.63 -11.81
N LEU A 389 -14.22 -10.57 -12.59
CA LEU A 389 -14.00 -10.65 -14.04
C LEU A 389 -12.75 -11.50 -14.33
N CYS A 390 -11.63 -11.22 -13.67
CA CYS A 390 -10.39 -11.98 -13.84
C CYS A 390 -10.56 -13.48 -13.56
N LEU A 391 -11.34 -13.84 -12.53
CA LEU A 391 -11.65 -15.23 -12.21
C LEU A 391 -12.52 -15.91 -13.28
N LEU A 392 -13.44 -15.18 -13.92
CA LEU A 392 -14.27 -15.72 -15.00
C LEU A 392 -13.52 -15.84 -16.33
N VAL A 393 -12.71 -14.84 -16.70
CA VAL A 393 -12.05 -14.77 -18.02
C VAL A 393 -10.74 -15.55 -18.10
N ALA A 394 -10.09 -15.83 -16.96
CA ALA A 394 -8.80 -16.52 -16.95
C ALA A 394 -8.87 -17.88 -17.65
N ALA A 395 -9.91 -18.68 -17.41
CA ALA A 395 -10.04 -19.99 -18.06
C ALA A 395 -10.24 -19.90 -19.59
N PRO A 396 -11.23 -19.17 -20.12
CA PRO A 396 -11.49 -19.11 -21.56
C PRO A 396 -10.42 -18.33 -22.35
N LEU A 397 -9.83 -17.27 -21.78
CA LEU A 397 -8.84 -16.41 -22.46
C LEU A 397 -7.40 -16.68 -22.00
N ARG A 398 -7.10 -17.90 -21.55
CA ARG A 398 -5.82 -18.22 -20.90
C ARG A 398 -4.59 -17.69 -21.65
N TRP A 399 -4.52 -17.88 -22.97
CA TRP A 399 -3.34 -17.53 -23.76
C TRP A 399 -3.13 -16.01 -23.88
N ILE A 400 -4.22 -15.25 -23.89
CA ILE A 400 -4.17 -13.78 -23.93
C ILE A 400 -3.84 -13.23 -22.54
N ALA A 401 -4.39 -13.85 -21.48
CA ALA A 401 -4.13 -13.46 -20.10
C ALA A 401 -2.73 -13.83 -19.59
N LEU A 402 -2.01 -14.73 -20.28
CA LEU A 402 -0.73 -15.28 -19.81
C LEU A 402 0.34 -14.22 -19.50
N PRO A 403 0.62 -13.21 -20.34
CA PRO A 403 1.67 -12.23 -20.04
C PRO A 403 1.37 -11.41 -18.79
N VAL A 404 0.12 -10.99 -18.63
CA VAL A 404 -0.33 -10.21 -17.47
C VAL A 404 -0.32 -11.09 -16.21
N ALA A 405 -0.79 -12.34 -16.32
CA ALA A 405 -0.72 -13.31 -15.22
C ALA A 405 0.73 -13.68 -14.87
N ALA A 406 1.65 -13.69 -15.84
CA ALA A 406 3.07 -13.93 -15.59
C ALA A 406 3.68 -12.82 -14.74
N MET A 407 3.42 -11.56 -15.10
CA MET A 407 3.78 -10.40 -14.27
C MET A 407 3.18 -10.49 -12.88
N GLY A 408 1.87 -10.73 -12.76
CA GLY A 408 1.19 -10.81 -11.47
C GLY A 408 1.56 -12.03 -10.61
N SER A 409 2.29 -13.01 -11.17
CA SER A 409 2.87 -14.12 -10.41
C SER A 409 4.18 -13.76 -9.69
N MET A 410 4.75 -12.58 -9.99
CA MET A 410 5.93 -11.98 -9.34
C MET A 410 5.75 -10.48 -9.11
N PRO A 411 4.74 -10.10 -8.30
CA PRO A 411 4.32 -8.71 -8.17
C PRO A 411 5.36 -7.78 -7.55
N LEU A 412 6.12 -8.27 -6.56
CA LEU A 412 7.16 -7.47 -5.89
C LEU A 412 8.32 -7.22 -6.84
N THR A 413 8.74 -8.24 -7.60
CA THR A 413 9.79 -8.06 -8.62
C THR A 413 9.36 -7.04 -9.68
N ALA A 414 8.15 -7.18 -10.24
CA ALA A 414 7.68 -6.29 -11.29
C ALA A 414 7.55 -4.83 -10.81
N TYR A 415 7.02 -4.61 -9.59
CA TYR A 415 6.90 -3.28 -9.01
C TYR A 415 8.27 -2.65 -8.71
N CYS A 416 9.19 -3.38 -8.08
CA CYS A 416 10.55 -2.88 -7.85
C CYS A 416 11.29 -2.57 -9.17
N ALA A 417 11.12 -3.40 -10.19
CA ALA A 417 11.70 -3.15 -11.51
C ALA A 417 11.16 -1.87 -12.14
N HIS A 418 9.85 -1.61 -12.02
CA HIS A 418 9.23 -0.36 -12.44
C HIS A 418 9.86 0.85 -11.74
N LEU A 419 9.90 0.85 -10.40
CA LEU A 419 10.42 1.99 -9.62
C LEU A 419 11.91 2.25 -9.90
N VAL A 420 12.72 1.19 -10.00
CA VAL A 420 14.13 1.32 -10.35
C VAL A 420 14.29 1.82 -11.78
N SER A 421 13.47 1.36 -12.73
CA SER A 421 13.51 1.87 -14.11
C SER A 421 13.11 3.34 -14.21
N TYR A 422 12.11 3.75 -13.42
CA TYR A 422 11.69 5.15 -13.30
C TYR A 422 12.83 6.01 -12.75
N PHE A 423 13.45 5.58 -11.65
CA PHE A 423 14.61 6.26 -11.06
C PHE A 423 15.78 6.38 -12.04
N ILE A 424 16.10 5.33 -12.79
CA ILE A 424 17.19 5.36 -13.78
C ILE A 424 16.88 6.37 -14.90
N ALA A 425 15.61 6.49 -15.30
CA ALA A 425 15.20 7.38 -16.39
C ALA A 425 15.08 8.85 -15.95
N ALA A 426 14.56 9.11 -14.75
CA ALA A 426 14.22 10.46 -14.28
C ALA A 426 15.17 11.01 -13.19
N GLY A 427 15.89 10.15 -12.49
CA GLY A 427 16.72 10.52 -11.33
C GLY A 427 15.91 10.78 -10.04
N PRO A 428 16.59 11.12 -8.93
CA PRO A 428 15.93 11.53 -7.69
C PRO A 428 15.14 12.84 -7.91
N GLY A 429 13.89 12.87 -7.47
CA GLY A 429 12.97 14.00 -7.61
C GLY A 429 12.44 14.22 -9.04
N GLY A 430 12.92 13.46 -10.02
CA GLY A 430 12.56 13.65 -11.42
C GLY A 430 11.14 13.17 -11.74
N MET A 431 10.45 13.94 -12.57
CA MET A 431 9.17 13.55 -13.17
C MET A 431 9.39 13.02 -14.58
N LEU A 432 8.90 11.81 -14.86
CA LEU A 432 9.04 11.20 -16.19
C LEU A 432 7.83 11.54 -17.05
N MET A 433 7.89 12.66 -17.77
CA MET A 433 6.83 13.07 -18.70
C MET A 433 7.24 12.69 -20.13
N SER A 434 6.82 11.51 -20.58
CA SER A 434 7.08 11.03 -21.95
C SER A 434 6.00 10.09 -22.44
N ASP A 435 5.44 10.41 -23.61
CA ASP A 435 4.44 9.59 -24.32
C ASP A 435 4.96 8.16 -24.62
N THR A 436 6.28 7.99 -24.66
CA THR A 436 6.92 6.69 -24.93
C THR A 436 7.22 5.90 -23.66
N ALA A 437 7.30 6.55 -22.49
CA ALA A 437 7.70 5.91 -21.24
C ALA A 437 6.67 4.86 -20.80
N LEU A 438 5.38 5.19 -20.83
CA LEU A 438 4.31 4.25 -20.47
C LEU A 438 4.30 2.99 -21.34
N PRO A 439 4.15 3.08 -22.68
CA PRO A 439 4.10 1.89 -23.52
C PRO A 439 5.40 1.07 -23.45
N LEU A 440 6.57 1.72 -23.39
CA LEU A 440 7.85 1.02 -23.26
C LEU A 440 7.94 0.24 -21.94
N THR A 441 7.58 0.88 -20.83
CA THR A 441 7.61 0.27 -19.49
C THR A 441 6.65 -0.91 -19.40
N VAL A 442 5.41 -0.75 -19.88
CA VAL A 442 4.41 -1.83 -19.91
C VAL A 442 4.91 -3.01 -20.74
N MET A 443 5.44 -2.76 -21.95
CA MET A 443 5.96 -3.80 -22.83
C MET A 443 7.17 -4.51 -22.22
N ALA A 444 8.11 -3.76 -21.65
CA ALA A 444 9.30 -4.30 -20.99
C ALA A 444 8.92 -5.19 -19.79
N LEU A 445 7.99 -4.75 -18.93
CA LEU A 445 7.52 -5.52 -17.79
C LEU A 445 6.78 -6.78 -18.23
N LEU A 446 5.89 -6.70 -19.23
CA LEU A 446 5.15 -7.86 -19.75
C LEU A 446 6.09 -8.90 -20.37
N ILE A 447 7.00 -8.47 -21.25
CA ILE A 447 7.96 -9.35 -21.91
C ILE A 447 8.93 -9.92 -20.89
N GLY A 448 9.57 -9.07 -20.09
CA GLY A 448 10.57 -9.48 -19.10
C GLY A 448 9.99 -10.46 -18.07
N SER A 449 8.79 -10.17 -17.56
CA SER A 449 8.07 -11.06 -16.65
C SER A 449 7.72 -12.39 -17.31
N THR A 450 7.23 -12.37 -18.54
CA THR A 450 6.87 -13.61 -19.24
C THR A 450 8.10 -14.48 -19.48
N LEU A 451 9.19 -13.90 -19.98
CA LEU A 451 10.45 -14.62 -20.20
C LEU A 451 10.98 -15.17 -18.87
N TRP A 452 11.01 -14.37 -17.80
CA TRP A 452 11.47 -14.82 -16.49
C TRP A 452 10.61 -15.97 -15.94
N ALA A 453 9.28 -15.85 -16.03
CA ALA A 453 8.36 -16.89 -15.58
C ALA A 453 8.59 -18.22 -16.30
N ILE A 454 8.95 -18.18 -17.58
CA ILE A 454 9.20 -19.38 -18.38
C ILE A 454 10.57 -20.00 -18.06
N PHE A 455 11.64 -19.19 -18.02
CA PHE A 455 13.01 -19.70 -17.87
C PHE A 455 13.42 -19.94 -16.41
N LEU A 456 12.96 -19.09 -15.49
CA LEU A 456 13.39 -19.07 -14.10
C LEU A 456 12.22 -19.36 -13.14
N GLY A 457 10.96 -19.18 -13.54
CA GLY A 457 9.81 -19.49 -12.70
C GLY A 457 9.48 -18.36 -11.73
N ARG A 458 9.69 -18.58 -10.42
CA ARG A 458 9.40 -17.54 -9.40
C ARG A 458 10.34 -16.34 -9.56
N GLY A 459 9.79 -15.13 -9.38
CA GLY A 459 10.56 -13.89 -9.39
C GLY A 459 11.62 -13.83 -8.28
N PRO A 460 12.72 -13.09 -8.50
CA PRO A 460 13.86 -13.02 -7.59
C PRO A 460 13.49 -12.47 -6.21
N LEU A 461 12.74 -11.35 -6.14
CA LEU A 461 12.37 -10.76 -4.85
C LEU A 461 11.35 -11.62 -4.10
N GLU A 462 10.47 -12.34 -4.81
CA GLU A 462 9.56 -13.30 -4.19
C GLU A 462 10.31 -14.49 -3.58
N ARG A 463 11.42 -14.92 -4.20
CA ARG A 463 12.30 -15.95 -3.63
C ARG A 463 12.97 -15.44 -2.36
N LEU A 464 13.52 -14.23 -2.39
CA LEU A 464 14.18 -13.62 -1.23
C LEU A 464 13.19 -13.41 -0.06
N ALA A 465 11.99 -12.90 -0.34
CA ALA A 465 10.93 -12.80 0.66
C ALA A 465 10.56 -14.19 1.23
N GLY A 466 10.52 -15.22 0.37
CA GLY A 466 10.31 -16.59 0.79
C GLY A 466 11.43 -17.17 1.65
N LEU A 467 12.69 -16.79 1.38
CA LEU A 467 13.85 -17.17 2.19
C LEU A 467 13.81 -16.48 3.54
N SER A 468 13.54 -15.18 3.59
CA SER A 468 13.36 -14.41 4.84
C SER A 468 12.28 -15.04 5.72
N ALA A 469 11.14 -15.42 5.12
CA ALA A 469 10.07 -16.13 5.82
C ALA A 469 10.55 -17.42 6.49
N ARG A 470 11.29 -18.25 5.75
CA ARG A 470 11.78 -19.56 6.23
C ARG A 470 12.87 -19.40 7.29
N ALA A 471 13.77 -18.44 7.08
CA ALA A 471 14.82 -18.12 8.05
C ALA A 471 14.23 -17.70 9.39
N MET A 472 13.22 -16.82 9.37
CA MET A 472 12.55 -16.34 10.58
C MET A 472 11.73 -17.43 11.27
N ALA A 473 11.09 -18.32 10.51
CA ALA A 473 10.26 -19.39 11.06
C ALA A 473 11.04 -20.55 11.70
N GLY A 474 12.35 -20.63 11.44
CA GLY A 474 13.21 -21.74 11.86
C GLY A 474 12.98 -23.02 11.04
N ALA A 475 13.92 -23.96 11.10
CA ALA A 475 13.69 -25.29 10.54
C ALA A 475 12.51 -25.96 11.29
N PRO A 476 11.61 -26.69 10.61
CA PRO A 476 10.64 -27.51 11.31
C PRO A 476 11.40 -28.46 12.24
N ASN A 477 11.10 -28.45 13.54
CA ASN A 477 11.63 -29.50 14.41
C ASN A 477 11.23 -30.84 13.79
N PRO A 478 12.20 -31.73 13.48
CA PRO A 478 11.84 -33.07 13.05
C PRO A 478 10.96 -33.64 14.16
N VAL A 479 9.73 -33.98 13.80
CA VAL A 479 8.82 -34.70 14.70
C VAL A 479 9.60 -35.93 15.13
N GLN A 480 10.05 -35.97 16.39
CA GLN A 480 10.51 -37.20 17.00
C GLN A 480 9.30 -38.14 16.96
N THR A 481 9.25 -39.00 15.96
CA THR A 481 8.48 -40.24 16.03
C THR A 481 9.06 -40.99 17.22
N GLY A 482 8.47 -40.77 18.39
CA GLY A 482 8.87 -41.42 19.62
C GLY A 482 8.74 -42.92 19.41
N ASN A 483 9.87 -43.60 19.30
CA ASN A 483 9.96 -45.01 19.59
C ASN A 483 9.51 -45.16 21.05
N ARG A 484 8.25 -45.56 21.25
CA ARG A 484 7.87 -46.28 22.47
C ARG A 484 8.60 -47.61 22.40
N THR A 485 9.79 -47.66 22.97
CA THR A 485 10.36 -48.90 23.46
C THR A 485 9.43 -49.43 24.53
N THR A 486 8.71 -50.50 24.19
CA THR A 486 8.12 -51.41 25.16
C THR A 486 9.27 -52.10 25.88
N GLU A 487 9.44 -51.78 27.17
CA GLU A 487 9.99 -52.72 28.15
C GLU A 487 8.84 -53.36 28.92
#